data_AF-A0A0F9E9L0-F1
#
_entry.id   AF-A0A0F9E9L0-F1
#
_cell.length_a   1.000
_cell.length_b   1.000
_cell.length_c   1.000
_cell.angle_alpha   90.00
_cell.angle_beta   90.00
_cell.angle_gamma   90.00
#
_symmetry.space_group_name_H-M   'P 1'
#
loop_
_entity.id
_entity.type
_entity.pdbx_description
1 polymer ?
#
loop_
_entity_poly.entity_id
_entity_poly.type
_entity_poly.pdbx_seq_one_letter_code
_entity_poly.pdbx_strand_id
1 'polypeptide(L)'
;FGKIAREGRKFQIGLIAITQLPSIIDREILANMNTKIILGNEMGPERRAIIDSAAQDLSDDYQTIGSLDKGEAIITSTFTKFAIPISIPLFEDFIKEGKKKQNSKTKIVSPGFS
;
A
#
# COMPACT_ATOMS: atom_id res chain seq x y z
N PHE A 1 3.89 -0.80 20.21
CA PHE A 1 3.22 -1.17 18.94
C PHE A 1 2.90 -2.66 18.82
N GLY A 2 3.76 -3.59 19.25
CA GLY A 2 3.48 -5.04 19.17
C GLY A 2 2.13 -5.51 19.73
N LYS A 3 1.69 -4.95 20.88
CA LYS A 3 0.35 -5.26 21.44
C LYS A 3 -0.80 -4.89 20.48
N ILE A 4 -0.73 -3.74 19.83
CA ILE A 4 -1.74 -3.30 18.86
C ILE A 4 -1.70 -4.20 17.63
N ALA A 5 -0.50 -4.52 17.11
CA ALA A 5 -0.34 -5.40 15.95
C ALA A 5 -0.92 -6.81 16.20
N ARG A 6 -0.78 -7.35 17.42
CA ARG A 6 -1.28 -8.69 17.78
C ARG A 6 -2.75 -8.72 18.18
N GLU A 7 -3.22 -7.74 18.95
CA GLU A 7 -4.52 -7.80 19.63
C GLU A 7 -5.54 -6.79 19.08
N GLY A 8 -5.11 -5.79 18.30
CA GLY A 8 -5.97 -4.71 17.80
C GLY A 8 -7.19 -5.21 17.03
N ARG A 9 -7.06 -6.34 16.32
CA ARG A 9 -8.17 -6.98 15.60
C ARG A 9 -9.37 -7.32 16.50
N LYS A 10 -9.14 -7.71 17.77
CA LYS A 10 -10.20 -8.02 18.73
C LYS A 10 -11.08 -6.80 19.03
N PHE A 11 -10.53 -5.60 18.84
CA PHE A 11 -11.17 -4.32 19.11
C PHE A 11 -11.47 -3.53 17.83
N GLN A 12 -11.39 -4.16 16.65
CA GLN A 12 -11.57 -3.50 15.34
C GLN A 12 -10.63 -2.31 15.09
N ILE A 13 -9.45 -2.33 15.70
CA ILE A 13 -8.42 -1.30 15.52
C ILE A 13 -7.47 -1.72 14.39
N GLY A 14 -7.29 -0.85 13.40
CA GLY A 14 -6.29 -1.00 12.34
C GLY A 14 -5.00 -0.25 12.67
N LEU A 15 -3.86 -0.79 12.22
CA LEU A 15 -2.55 -0.15 12.29
C LEU A 15 -1.97 -0.02 10.88
N ILE A 16 -1.56 1.20 10.52
CA ILE A 16 -0.84 1.49 9.28
C ILE A 16 0.53 2.06 9.68
N ALA A 17 1.60 1.40 9.24
CA ALA A 17 2.97 1.86 9.42
C ALA A 17 3.53 2.29 8.08
N ILE A 18 4.23 3.42 8.06
CA ILE A 18 4.89 3.97 6.87
C ILE A 18 6.36 4.17 7.23
N THR A 19 7.26 3.51 6.52
CA THR A 19 8.70 3.58 6.76
C THR A 19 9.49 3.32 5.49
N GLN A 20 10.71 3.86 5.42
CA GLN A 20 11.72 3.48 4.43
C GLN A 20 12.71 2.44 4.97
N LEU A 21 12.70 2.22 6.29
CA LEU A 21 13.57 1.30 7.01
C LEU A 21 12.71 0.20 7.67
N PRO A 22 12.18 -0.77 6.91
CA PRO A 22 11.51 -1.93 7.49
C PRO A 22 12.44 -2.77 8.38
N SER A 23 13.75 -2.81 8.12
CA SER A 23 14.71 -3.63 8.86
C SER A 23 14.83 -3.29 10.36
N ILE A 24 14.50 -2.06 10.74
CA ILE A 24 14.52 -1.62 12.15
C ILE A 24 13.21 -1.95 12.89
N ILE A 25 12.15 -2.32 12.16
CA ILE A 25 10.90 -2.74 12.77
C ILE A 25 11.06 -4.18 13.25
N ASP A 26 10.61 -4.42 14.48
CA ASP A 26 10.59 -5.77 15.04
C ASP A 26 9.90 -6.76 14.07
N ARG A 27 10.58 -7.88 13.80
CA ARG A 27 10.09 -8.93 12.90
C ARG A 27 8.68 -9.38 13.28
N GLU A 28 8.36 -9.41 14.57
CA GLU A 28 7.03 -9.77 15.05
C GLU A 28 5.96 -8.77 14.58
N ILE A 29 6.27 -7.47 14.57
CA ILE A 29 5.34 -6.45 14.10
C ILE A 29 5.15 -6.61 12.58
N LEU A 30 6.24 -6.77 11.82
CA LEU A 30 6.18 -6.95 10.37
C LEU A 30 5.40 -8.21 9.96
N ALA A 31 5.60 -9.32 10.67
CA ALA A 31 4.90 -10.58 10.42
C ALA A 31 3.39 -10.48 10.68
N ASN A 32 2.96 -9.63 11.63
CA ASN A 32 1.55 -9.38 11.89
C ASN A 32 0.92 -8.33 10.94
N MET A 33 1.69 -7.70 10.05
CA MET A 33 1.15 -6.79 9.04
C MET A 33 0.67 -7.57 7.82
N ASN A 34 -0.64 -7.85 7.79
CA ASN A 34 -1.27 -8.69 6.76
C ASN A 34 -1.19 -8.13 5.34
N THR A 35 -1.20 -6.80 5.18
CA THR A 35 -1.13 -6.14 3.86
C THR A 35 0.06 -5.19 3.85
N LYS A 36 0.88 -5.28 2.80
CA LYS A 36 2.03 -4.40 2.55
C LYS A 36 1.90 -3.79 1.17
N ILE A 37 2.13 -2.48 1.10
CA ILE A 37 2.29 -1.74 -0.15
C ILE A 37 3.77 -1.43 -0.25
N ILE A 38 4.46 -2.14 -1.14
CA ILE A 38 5.91 -2.10 -1.29
C ILE A 38 6.22 -1.14 -2.43
N LEU A 39 6.77 0.03 -2.08
CA LEU A 39 7.31 0.97 -3.06
C LEU A 39 8.78 0.66 -3.34
N GLY A 40 9.34 1.34 -4.34
CA GLY A 40 10.76 1.27 -4.68
C GLY A 40 11.65 1.50 -3.47
N ASN A 41 12.58 0.55 -3.25
CA ASN A 41 13.58 0.65 -2.18
C ASN A 41 14.93 0.12 -2.67
N GLU A 42 15.91 1.00 -2.81
CA GLU A 42 17.23 0.67 -3.34
C GLU A 42 18.10 -0.07 -2.33
N MET A 43 17.84 0.13 -1.03
CA MET A 43 18.66 -0.39 0.07
C MET A 43 18.50 -1.90 0.21
N GLY A 44 19.58 -2.64 -0.06
CA GLY A 44 19.56 -4.12 -0.05
C GLY A 44 19.09 -4.76 1.26
N PRO A 45 19.52 -4.31 2.45
CA PRO A 45 19.01 -4.82 3.73
C PRO A 45 17.51 -4.62 3.90
N GLU A 46 16.98 -3.47 3.44
CA GLU A 46 15.56 -3.15 3.53
C GLU A 46 14.73 -4.01 2.58
N ARG A 47 15.21 -4.21 1.36
CA ARG A 47 14.59 -5.14 0.40
C ARG A 47 14.47 -6.55 0.98
N ARG A 48 15.52 -7.06 1.63
CA ARG A 48 15.46 -8.37 2.30
C ARG A 48 14.42 -8.38 3.43
N ALA A 49 14.39 -7.36 4.28
CA ALA A 49 13.38 -7.27 5.34
C ALA A 49 11.94 -7.24 4.79
N ILE A 50 11.72 -6.59 3.65
CA ILE A 50 10.44 -6.58 2.94
C ILE A 50 10.09 -7.97 2.44
N ILE A 51 11.00 -8.63 1.72
CA ILE A 51 10.79 -9.96 1.14
C ILE A 51 10.54 -11.00 2.24
N ASP A 52 11.38 -11.03 3.27
CA ASP A 52 11.28 -11.96 4.40
C ASP A 52 9.96 -11.84 5.17
N SER A 53 9.31 -10.67 5.13
CA SER A 53 8.06 -10.40 5.83
C SER A 53 6.83 -10.31 4.93
N ALA A 54 6.99 -10.51 3.62
CA ALA A 54 5.90 -10.48 2.65
C ALA A 54 4.95 -11.68 2.83
N ALA A 55 3.67 -11.47 2.50
CA ALA A 55 2.67 -12.56 2.57
C ALA A 55 2.81 -13.55 1.40
N GLN A 56 3.33 -13.07 0.26
CA GLN A 56 3.66 -13.87 -0.91
C GLN A 56 5.18 -14.01 -1.02
N ASP A 57 5.64 -15.07 -1.67
CA ASP A 57 7.06 -15.24 -1.99
C ASP A 57 7.47 -14.17 -3.03
N LEU A 58 8.47 -13.38 -2.67
CA LEU A 58 9.06 -12.30 -3.48
C LEU A 58 10.57 -12.51 -3.67
N SER A 59 11.07 -13.73 -3.48
CA SER A 59 12.51 -14.02 -3.51
C SER A 59 13.17 -13.60 -4.84
N ASP A 60 12.46 -13.76 -5.95
CA ASP A 60 12.93 -13.39 -7.29
C ASP A 60 12.70 -11.90 -7.62
N ASP A 61 11.88 -11.19 -6.82
CA ASP A 61 11.52 -9.79 -7.03
C ASP A 61 12.51 -8.81 -6.39
N TYR A 62 13.63 -9.29 -5.85
CA TYR A 62 14.62 -8.44 -5.20
C TYR A 62 15.06 -7.28 -6.10
N GLN A 63 15.36 -7.53 -7.37
CA GLN A 63 15.73 -6.46 -8.30
C GLN A 63 14.54 -5.59 -8.70
N THR A 64 13.37 -6.21 -8.93
CA THR A 64 12.12 -5.50 -9.26
C THR A 64 11.79 -4.44 -8.20
N ILE A 65 11.84 -4.80 -6.91
CA ILE A 65 11.59 -3.87 -5.80
C ILE A 65 12.60 -2.69 -5.80
N GLY A 66 13.83 -2.94 -6.23
CA GLY A 66 14.86 -1.89 -6.31
C GLY A 66 14.66 -0.94 -7.48
N SER A 67 13.93 -1.34 -8.51
CA SER A 67 13.76 -0.58 -9.75
C SER A 67 12.36 0.03 -9.92
N LEU A 68 11.45 -0.13 -8.95
CA LEU A 68 10.11 0.47 -9.01
C LEU A 68 10.22 1.99 -9.07
N ASP A 69 9.55 2.59 -10.06
CA ASP A 69 9.51 4.03 -10.21
C ASP A 69 8.58 4.71 -9.19
N LYS A 70 8.69 6.03 -9.08
CA LYS A 70 7.77 6.82 -8.25
C LYS A 70 6.34 6.62 -8.74
N GLY A 71 5.50 6.09 -7.86
CA GLY A 71 4.10 5.78 -8.18
C GLY A 71 3.91 4.33 -8.60
N GLU A 72 4.94 3.50 -8.63
CA GLU A 72 4.81 2.06 -8.78
C GLU A 72 4.95 1.36 -7.43
N ALA A 73 4.18 0.28 -7.24
CA ALA A 73 4.26 -0.52 -6.04
C ALA A 73 3.85 -1.97 -6.29
N ILE A 74 4.28 -2.86 -5.40
CA ILE A 74 3.81 -4.24 -5.30
C ILE A 74 2.97 -4.36 -4.04
N ILE A 75 1.73 -4.82 -4.17
CA ILE A 75 0.89 -5.18 -3.02
C ILE A 75 1.09 -6.65 -2.70
N THR A 76 1.42 -6.93 -1.45
CA THR A 76 1.27 -8.28 -0.87
C THR A 76 0.22 -8.27 0.21
N SER A 77 -0.58 -9.32 0.27
CA SER A 77 -1.62 -9.45 1.27
C SER A 77 -1.93 -10.91 1.56
N THR A 78 -2.20 -11.24 2.83
CA THR A 78 -2.74 -12.56 3.20
C THR A 78 -4.10 -12.86 2.53
N PHE A 79 -4.76 -11.86 1.96
CA PHE A 79 -6.05 -11.99 1.25
C PHE A 79 -5.91 -12.18 -0.27
N THR A 80 -4.72 -12.02 -0.84
CA THR A 80 -4.46 -12.19 -2.28
C THR A 80 -3.69 -13.48 -2.55
N LYS A 81 -3.91 -14.09 -3.72
CA LYS A 81 -3.22 -15.33 -4.11
C LYS A 81 -1.78 -15.10 -4.58
N PHE A 82 -1.53 -13.94 -5.17
CA PHE A 82 -0.25 -13.54 -5.75
C PHE A 82 -0.01 -12.06 -5.44
N ALA A 83 1.25 -11.63 -5.58
CA ALA A 83 1.65 -10.24 -5.43
C ALA A 83 1.12 -9.42 -6.62
N ILE A 84 0.58 -8.24 -6.34
CA ILE A 84 -0.13 -7.44 -7.35
C ILE A 84 0.66 -6.17 -7.64
N PRO A 85 1.22 -6.00 -8.84
CA PRO A 85 1.81 -4.73 -9.25
C PRO A 85 0.71 -3.69 -9.47
N ILE A 86 0.93 -2.46 -8.99
CA ILE A 86 -0.01 -1.35 -9.11
C ILE A 86 0.70 -0.06 -9.50
N SER A 87 -0.06 0.84 -10.12
CA SER A 87 0.32 2.24 -10.31
C SER A 87 -0.56 3.13 -9.42
N ILE A 88 0.07 4.00 -8.65
CA ILE A 88 -0.53 4.91 -7.69
C ILE A 88 -0.55 6.30 -8.34
N PRO A 89 -1.74 6.87 -8.61
CA PRO A 89 -1.83 8.19 -9.19
C PRO A 89 -1.32 9.25 -8.21
N LEU A 90 -0.78 10.35 -8.75
CA LEU A 90 -0.46 11.52 -7.95
C LEU A 90 -1.70 12.04 -7.24
N PHE A 91 -1.55 12.37 -5.97
CA PHE A 91 -2.67 12.81 -5.13
C PHE A 91 -3.33 14.07 -5.72
N GLU A 92 -2.54 15.03 -6.22
CA GLU A 92 -3.09 16.26 -6.80
C GLU A 92 -3.99 15.98 -8.00
N ASP A 93 -3.60 15.03 -8.85
CA ASP A 93 -4.34 14.70 -10.07
C ASP A 93 -5.60 13.88 -9.75
N PHE A 94 -5.50 12.95 -8.80
CA PHE A 94 -6.65 12.23 -8.27
C PHE A 94 -7.73 13.18 -7.72
N ILE A 95 -7.32 14.22 -6.97
CA ILE A 95 -8.27 15.22 -6.43
C ILE A 95 -8.87 16.08 -7.54
N LYS A 96 -8.09 16.49 -8.55
CA LYS A 96 -8.62 17.26 -9.69
C LYS A 96 -9.66 16.46 -10.47
N GLU A 97 -9.42 15.18 -10.72
CA GLU A 97 -10.39 14.29 -11.36
C GLU A 97 -11.65 14.10 -10.52
N GLY A 98 -11.51 13.94 -9.20
CA GLY A 98 -12.63 13.86 -8.27
C GLY A 98 -13.54 15.10 -8.34
N LYS A 99 -12.94 16.31 -8.34
CA LYS A 99 -13.68 17.58 -8.47
C LYS A 99 -14.37 17.71 -9.84
N LYS A 100 -13.72 17.29 -10.93
CA LYS A 100 -14.34 17.27 -12.27
C LYS A 100 -15.56 16.33 -12.32
N LYS A 101 -15.46 15.13 -11.74
CA LYS A 101 -16.57 14.15 -11.67
C LYS A 101 -17.74 14.63 -10.80
N GLN A 102 -17.48 15.41 -9.74
CA GLN A 102 -18.56 16.02 -8.94
C GLN A 102 -19.27 17.14 -9.72
N ASN A 103 -18.52 18.04 -10.36
CA ASN A 103 -19.10 19.14 -11.13
C ASN A 103 -19.91 18.67 -12.34
N SER A 104 -19.52 17.56 -12.99
CA SER A 104 -20.31 16.98 -14.08
C SER A 104 -21.61 16.35 -13.57
N LYS A 105 -21.61 15.67 -12.42
CA LYS A 105 -22.84 15.18 -11.79
C LYS A 105 -23.79 16.31 -11.43
N THR A 106 -23.32 17.41 -10.84
CA THR A 106 -24.18 18.56 -10.49
C THR A 106 -24.81 19.24 -11.71
N LYS A 107 -24.12 19.28 -12.86
CA LYS A 107 -24.69 19.82 -14.11
C LYS A 107 -25.75 18.93 -14.75
N ILE A 108 -25.73 17.62 -14.51
CA ILE A 108 -26.71 16.67 -15.09
C ILE A 108 -28.03 16.66 -14.29
N VAL A 109 -28.01 17.02 -13.00
CA VAL A 109 -29.21 17.07 -12.14
C VAL A 109 -29.97 18.41 -12.17
N SER A 110 -29.74 19.27 -13.16
CA SER A 110 -30.61 20.43 -13.41
C SER A 110 -31.64 20.07 -14.48
N PRO A 111 -32.80 19.46 -14.15
CA PRO A 111 -33.93 19.47 -15.06
C PRO A 111 -34.40 20.92 -15.12
N GLY A 112 -34.22 21.55 -16.27
CA GLY A 112 -34.91 22.79 -16.57
C GLY A 112 -36.41 22.52 -16.51
N PHE A 113 -37.06 22.93 -15.43
CA PHE A 113 -38.50 23.14 -15.44
C PHE A 113 -38.72 24.53 -16.03
N SER A 114 -39.28 24.54 -17.23
CA SER A 114 -39.99 25.68 -17.82
C SER A 114 -41.33 25.86 -17.15
#